data_AF-A0A182DXT2-F1
#
_entry.id   AF-A0A182DXT2-F1
#
_cell.length_a   1.000
_cell.length_b   1.000
_cell.length_c   1.000
_cell.angle_alpha   90.00
_cell.angle_beta   90.00
_cell.angle_gamma   90.00
#
_symmetry.space_group_name_H-M   'P 1'
#
loop_
_entity.id
_entity.type
_entity.pdbx_description
1 polymer ?
#
loop_
_entity_poly.entity_id
_entity_poly.type
_entity_poly.pdbx_seq_one_letter_code
_entity_poly.pdbx_strand_id
1 'polypeptide(L)'
;MPFVINSSSNGILNLRNAYSNDWIAIRILTKNSELNIYSTKFLLPPGRTSVGEVTMKNNLMDGKLPSRLRIQWYMIRAHCPARNVNTLWTRPYYVPRDQWHYKIIRIHFDLG
;
A
#
# COMPACT_ATOMS: atom_id res chain seq x y z
N MET A 1 -8.11 -13.17 -7.22
CA MET A 1 -7.40 -12.98 -8.51
C MET A 1 -6.01 -12.41 -8.23
N PRO A 2 -4.97 -12.84 -8.96
CA PRO A 2 -3.62 -12.29 -8.79
C PRO A 2 -3.60 -10.81 -9.20
N PHE A 3 -2.76 -10.00 -8.54
CA PHE A 3 -2.50 -8.63 -8.98
C PHE A 3 -1.49 -8.71 -10.11
N VAL A 4 -1.93 -8.44 -11.33
CA VAL A 4 -1.10 -8.57 -12.54
C VAL A 4 -0.55 -7.20 -12.92
N ILE A 5 0.74 -7.14 -13.20
CA ILE A 5 1.43 -5.97 -13.77
C ILE A 5 2.08 -6.47 -15.06
N ASN A 6 1.82 -5.85 -16.20
CA ASN A 6 2.52 -6.17 -17.43
C ASN A 6 3.63 -5.14 -17.70
N SER A 7 4.50 -5.40 -18.68
CA SER A 7 5.63 -4.53 -19.03
C SER A 7 5.25 -3.16 -19.61
N SER A 8 3.98 -2.96 -19.99
CA SER A 8 3.46 -1.75 -20.64
C SER A 8 2.35 -1.04 -19.85
N SER A 9 1.94 -1.57 -18.70
CA SER A 9 0.75 -1.13 -17.95
C SER A 9 1.01 -1.08 -16.46
N ASN A 10 0.30 -0.17 -15.84
CA ASN A 10 0.37 0.08 -14.43
C ASN A 10 -0.66 -0.80 -13.71
N GLY A 11 -0.24 -1.43 -12.61
CA GLY A 11 -1.15 -2.15 -11.73
C GLY A 11 -1.93 -1.16 -10.86
N ILE A 12 -3.26 -1.20 -10.91
CA ILE A 12 -4.11 -0.33 -10.10
C ILE A 12 -4.50 -1.02 -8.79
N LEU A 13 -3.96 -0.54 -7.67
CA LEU A 13 -4.29 -1.00 -6.33
C LEU A 13 -5.44 -0.17 -5.73
N ASN A 14 -6.62 -0.78 -5.61
CA ASN A 14 -7.76 -0.18 -4.94
C ASN A 14 -7.77 -0.52 -3.45
N LEU A 15 -7.67 0.49 -2.59
CA LEU A 15 -7.80 0.35 -1.13
C LEU A 15 -9.06 1.08 -0.67
N ARG A 16 -9.99 0.35 -0.04
CA ARG A 16 -11.21 0.90 0.52
C ARG A 16 -11.16 0.87 2.03
N ASN A 17 -11.46 2.00 2.67
CA ASN A 17 -11.75 2.04 4.09
C ASN A 17 -13.20 1.60 4.30
N ALA A 18 -13.38 0.40 4.86
CA ALA A 18 -14.69 -0.16 5.18
C ALA A 18 -15.22 0.29 6.55
N TYR A 19 -14.39 0.95 7.37
CA TYR A 19 -14.84 1.52 8.64
C TYR A 19 -15.71 2.74 8.39
N SER A 20 -16.82 2.82 9.12
CA SER A 20 -17.83 3.88 8.96
C SER A 20 -17.40 5.21 9.59
N ASN A 21 -16.61 5.15 10.66
CA ASN A 21 -16.33 6.32 11.50
C ASN A 21 -14.83 6.63 11.66
N ASP A 22 -13.94 5.70 11.34
CA ASP A 22 -12.52 5.84 11.66
C ASP A 22 -11.66 6.08 10.43
N TRP A 23 -10.77 7.07 10.54
CA TRP A 23 -9.66 7.21 9.61
C TRP A 23 -8.68 6.05 9.80
N ILE A 24 -8.08 5.60 8.69
CA ILE A 24 -7.02 4.60 8.74
C ILE A 24 -5.72 5.18 8.18
N ALA A 25 -4.60 4.92 8.87
CA ALA A 25 -3.28 5.10 8.30
C ALA A 25 -2.95 3.85 7.50
N ILE A 26 -2.47 4.03 6.27
CA ILE A 26 -2.01 2.94 5.41
C ILE A 26 -0.52 3.15 5.12
N ARG A 27 0.25 2.05 5.09
CA ARG A 27 1.55 1.99 4.42
C ARG A 27 1.66 0.78 3.52
N ILE A 28 2.32 0.96 2.38
CA ILE A 28 2.60 -0.07 1.39
C ILE A 28 4.10 -0.30 1.37
N LEU A 29 4.51 -1.55 1.54
CA LEU A 29 5.90 -1.98 1.53
C LEU A 29 6.13 -3.01 0.43
N THR A 30 7.27 -2.92 -0.24
CA THR A 30 7.76 -3.91 -1.19
C THR A 30 9.23 -4.19 -0.93
N LYS A 31 9.67 -5.41 -1.22
CA LYS A 31 11.10 -5.76 -1.25
C LYS A 31 11.68 -5.71 -2.67
N ASN A 32 10.82 -5.50 -3.67
CA ASN A 32 11.23 -5.43 -5.06
C ASN A 32 11.58 -3.96 -5.40
N SER A 33 12.86 -3.71 -5.66
CA SER A 33 13.42 -2.39 -6.03
C SER A 33 12.95 -1.89 -7.38
N GLU A 34 12.50 -2.80 -8.25
CA GLU A 34 12.06 -2.52 -9.62
C GLU A 34 10.62 -2.00 -9.67
N LEU A 35 9.89 -2.05 -8.54
CA LEU A 35 8.57 -1.46 -8.45
C LEU A 35 8.64 -0.01 -7.98
N ASN A 36 7.88 0.83 -8.64
CA ASN A 36 7.52 2.15 -8.15
C ASN A 36 6.05 2.12 -7.68
N ILE A 37 5.78 2.75 -6.54
CA ILE A 37 4.45 2.77 -5.93
C ILE A 37 4.12 4.23 -5.63
N TYR A 38 3.12 4.76 -6.33
CA TYR A 38 2.65 6.11 -6.06
C TYR A 38 1.88 6.14 -4.74
N SER A 39 2.36 6.99 -3.82
CA SER A 39 1.94 7.09 -2.41
C SER A 39 2.08 5.79 -1.62
N THR A 40 3.22 5.62 -0.93
CA THR A 40 3.47 4.47 -0.06
C THR A 40 2.92 4.64 1.36
N LYS A 41 2.52 5.85 1.76
CA LYS A 41 1.94 6.16 3.07
C LYS A 41 0.89 7.24 2.94
N PHE A 42 -0.32 6.99 3.43
CA PHE A 42 -1.41 7.95 3.36
C PHE A 42 -2.50 7.66 4.40
N LEU A 43 -3.39 8.62 4.56
CA LEU A 43 -4.59 8.51 5.37
C LEU A 43 -5.79 8.23 4.46
N LEU A 44 -6.67 7.32 4.84
CA LEU A 44 -7.89 7.02 4.10
C LEU A 44 -9.12 7.35 4.96
N PRO A 45 -9.97 8.31 4.54
CA PRO A 45 -11.17 8.68 5.29
C PRO A 45 -12.17 7.52 5.39
N PRO A 46 -13.07 7.55 6.39
CA PRO A 46 -14.14 6.56 6.51
C PRO A 46 -14.97 6.45 5.22
N GLY A 47 -15.27 5.23 4.80
CA GLY A 47 -16.08 4.93 3.61
C GLY A 47 -15.46 5.30 2.26
N ARG A 48 -14.23 5.84 2.21
CA ARG A 48 -13.58 6.26 0.96
C ARG A 48 -12.69 5.18 0.36
N THR A 49 -12.47 5.30 -0.94
CA THR A 49 -11.53 4.47 -1.71
C THR A 49 -10.38 5.35 -2.20
N SER A 50 -9.17 4.84 -2.07
CA SER A 50 -7.97 5.42 -2.67
C SER A 50 -7.41 4.44 -3.68
N VAL A 51 -6.87 5.03 -4.75
CA VAL A 51 -6.28 4.31 -5.87
C VAL A 51 -4.79 4.57 -5.82
N GLY A 52 -4.00 3.50 -5.66
CA GLY A 52 -2.55 3.53 -5.74
C GLY A 52 -2.08 2.93 -7.04
N GLU A 53 -1.18 3.62 -7.73
CA GLU A 53 -0.58 3.11 -8.95
C GLU A 53 0.73 2.38 -8.64
N VAL A 54 0.88 1.17 -9.18
CA VAL A 54 2.09 0.36 -9.07
C VAL A 54 2.67 0.17 -10.47
N THR A 55 3.86 0.72 -10.70
CA THR A 55 4.53 0.67 -11.99
C THR A 55 5.88 -0.04 -11.89
N MET A 56 6.44 -0.46 -13.02
CA MET A 56 7.83 -0.90 -13.08
C MET A 56 8.75 0.27 -13.41
N LYS A 57 9.93 0.32 -12.79
CA LYS A 57 10.94 1.36 -13.05
C LYS A 57 11.61 1.15 -14.41
N ASN A 58 11.91 -0.10 -14.77
CA ASN A 58 12.57 -0.48 -16.01
C ASN A 58 11.84 -1.66 -16.66
N ASN A 59 11.77 -1.68 -17.99
CA ASN A 59 11.16 -2.76 -18.78
C ASN A 59 11.99 -4.05 -18.82
N LEU A 60 13.20 -4.03 -18.24
CA LEU A 60 14.14 -5.14 -18.19
C LEU A 60 14.04 -5.81 -16.82
N MET A 61 13.07 -6.69 -16.63
CA MET A 61 13.10 -7.61 -15.49
C MET A 61 14.13 -8.70 -15.77
N ASP A 62 15.29 -8.57 -15.12
CA ASP A 62 16.26 -9.66 -15.07
C ASP A 62 15.76 -10.69 -14.05
N GLY A 63 15.03 -11.69 -14.56
CA GLY A 63 14.53 -12.83 -13.79
C GLY A 63 13.20 -12.63 -13.06
N LYS A 64 12.42 -13.71 -13.04
CA LYS A 64 11.11 -13.89 -12.36
C LYS A 64 11.22 -13.73 -10.84
N LEU A 65 11.52 -12.54 -10.33
CA LEU A 65 11.53 -12.31 -8.88
C LEU A 65 10.08 -12.32 -8.37
N PRO A 66 9.69 -13.27 -7.49
CA PRO A 66 8.36 -13.28 -6.91
C PRO A 66 8.16 -12.01 -6.08
N SER A 67 7.37 -11.07 -6.62
CA SER A 67 7.14 -9.78 -5.96
C SER A 67 5.88 -9.80 -5.11
N ARG A 68 5.95 -9.10 -3.98
CA ARG A 68 4.87 -9.04 -2.99
C ARG A 68 4.76 -7.62 -2.44
N LEU A 69 3.53 -7.12 -2.40
CA LEU A 69 3.18 -5.93 -1.64
C LEU A 69 2.70 -6.34 -0.26
N ARG A 70 3.24 -5.72 0.78
CA ARG A 70 2.70 -5.80 2.13
C ARG A 70 2.01 -4.48 2.42
N ILE A 71 0.69 -4.51 2.46
CA ILE A 71 -0.12 -3.39 2.90
C ILE A 71 -0.31 -3.53 4.41
N GLN A 72 -0.07 -2.47 5.16
CA GLN A 72 -0.30 -2.43 6.61
C GLN A 72 -1.16 -1.23 6.94
N TRP A 73 -2.06 -1.39 7.91
CA TRP A 73 -2.92 -0.31 8.34
C TRP A 73 -3.32 -0.44 9.80
N TYR A 74 -3.72 0.68 10.40
CA TYR A 74 -4.35 0.75 11.71
C TYR A 74 -5.32 1.94 11.77
N MET A 75 -6.24 1.90 12.71
CA MET A 75 -7.25 2.96 12.92
C MET A 75 -6.66 4.12 13.72
N ILE A 76 -6.96 5.37 13.33
CA ILE A 76 -6.51 6.60 13.99
C ILE A 76 -7.66 7.32 14.72
N ARG A 77 -8.86 6.73 14.69
CA ARG A 77 -10.12 7.25 15.23
C ARG A 77 -10.78 8.31 14.33
N ALA A 78 -11.90 8.87 14.79
CA ALA A 78 -12.80 9.73 14.00
C ALA A 78 -12.22 11.08 13.56
N HIS A 79 -11.26 11.64 14.31
CA HIS A 79 -10.66 12.92 13.98
C HIS A 79 -9.40 12.70 13.14
N CYS A 80 -9.39 13.24 11.91
CA CYS A 80 -8.22 13.19 11.06
C CYS A 80 -7.06 13.89 11.79
N PRO A 81 -5.92 13.21 12.03
CA PRO A 81 -4.79 13.90 12.59
C PRO A 81 -4.27 14.90 11.56
N ALA A 82 -4.21 16.19 11.91
CA ALA A 82 -3.48 17.22 11.15
C ALA A 82 -1.95 16.99 11.27
N ARG A 83 -1.50 15.75 11.12
CA ARG A 83 -0.13 15.30 11.33
C ARG A 83 0.44 14.77 10.04
N ASN A 84 1.73 15.04 9.82
CA ASN A 84 2.50 14.46 8.74
C ASN A 84 2.38 12.92 8.78
N VAL A 85 1.86 12.30 7.73
CA VAL A 85 1.62 10.86 7.69
C VAL A 85 2.88 10.02 7.94
N ASN A 86 4.07 10.58 7.70
CA ASN A 86 5.31 9.90 7.99
C ASN A 86 5.52 9.68 9.50
N THR A 87 5.12 10.62 10.35
CA THR A 87 5.35 10.53 11.80
C THR A 87 4.52 9.42 12.44
N LEU A 88 3.34 9.14 11.88
CA LEU A 88 2.48 8.00 12.26
C LEU A 88 3.18 6.64 12.11
N TRP A 89 4.18 6.55 11.22
CA TRP A 89 4.92 5.32 10.94
C TRP A 89 6.34 5.32 11.52
N THR A 90 6.67 6.28 12.40
CA THR A 90 7.97 6.41 13.07
C THR A 90 7.85 5.99 14.53
N ARG A 91 8.95 5.51 15.13
CA ARG A 91 9.00 5.18 16.56
C ARG A 91 9.19 6.45 17.40
N PRO A 92 8.62 6.53 18.62
CA PRO A 92 7.66 5.59 19.19
C PRO A 92 6.32 5.64 18.43
N TYR A 93 5.71 4.48 18.19
CA TYR A 93 4.49 4.42 17.39
C TYR A 93 3.30 4.95 18.19
N TYR A 94 2.47 5.76 17.53
CA TYR A 94 1.24 6.27 18.11
C TYR A 94 0.25 5.15 18.47
N VAL A 95 0.19 4.09 17.65
CA VAL A 95 -0.64 2.91 17.87
C VAL A 95 0.25 1.69 18.09
N PRO A 96 0.01 0.89 19.16
CA PRO A 96 0.69 -0.38 19.41
C PRO A 96 0.61 -1.35 18.23
N ARG A 97 1.68 -2.13 17.98
CA ARG A 97 1.79 -2.97 16.77
C ARG A 97 0.82 -4.15 16.72
N ASP A 98 0.38 -4.62 17.87
CA ASP A 98 -0.65 -5.65 18.05
C ASP A 98 -2.01 -5.20 17.48
N GLN A 99 -2.24 -3.90 17.37
CA GLN A 99 -3.45 -3.32 16.76
C GLN A 99 -3.31 -3.07 15.26
N TRP A 100 -2.20 -3.48 14.65
CA TRP A 100 -1.96 -3.28 13.22
C TRP A 100 -2.44 -4.48 12.42
N HIS A 101 -3.09 -4.19 11.30
CA HIS A 101 -3.48 -5.19 10.33
C HIS A 101 -2.49 -5.21 9.17
N TYR A 102 -2.44 -6.34 8.45
CA TYR A 102 -1.68 -6.41 7.21
C TYR A 102 -2.30 -7.38 6.21
N LYS A 103 -2.02 -7.14 4.93
CA LYS A 103 -2.36 -8.04 3.83
C LYS A 103 -1.19 -8.13 2.88
N ILE A 104 -0.90 -9.36 2.43
CA ILE A 104 0.12 -9.61 1.42
C ILE A 104 -0.59 -9.82 0.08
N ILE A 105 -0.21 -9.02 -0.91
CA ILE A 105 -0.67 -9.17 -2.29
C ILE A 105 0.51 -9.70 -3.11
N ARG A 106 0.32 -10.86 -3.74
CA ARG A 106 1.30 -11.43 -4.67
C ARG A 106 1.14 -10.75 -6.02
N ILE A 107 2.23 -10.24 -6.56
CA ILE A 107 2.28 -9.65 -7.88
C ILE A 107 2.68 -10.76 -8.87
N HIS A 108 1.94 -10.86 -9.96
CA HIS A 108 2.32 -11.66 -11.12
C HIS A 108 2.71 -10.72 -12.24
N PHE A 109 3.87 -11.00 -12.85
CA PHE A 109 4.34 -10.25 -14.00
C PHE A 109 3.93 -10.99 -15.26
N ASP A 110 3.18 -10.31 -16.12
CA ASP A 110 2.84 -10.80 -17.45
C ASP A 110 3.78 -10.11 -18.45
N LEU A 111 4.82 -10.83 -18.88
CA LEU A 111 5.94 -10.25 -19.61
C LEU A 111 5.82 -10.39 -21.14
N GLY A 112 4.76 -11.02 -21.64
CA GLY A 112 4.63 -11.37 -23.07
C GLY A 112 5.45 -12.60 -23.44
#